data_AF-A0A0Q9LRK8-F1
#
_entry.id   AF-A0A0Q9LRK8-F1
#
_cell.length_a   1.000
_cell.length_b   1.000
_cell.length_c   1.000
_cell.angle_alpha   90.00
_cell.angle_beta   90.00
_cell.angle_gamma   90.00
#
_symmetry.space_group_name_H-M   'P 1'
#
loop_
_entity.id
_entity.type
_entity.pdbx_description
1 polymer ?
#
loop_
_entity_poly.entity_id
_entity_poly.type
_entity_poly.pdbx_seq_one_letter_code
_entity_poly.pdbx_strand_id
1 'polypeptide(L)'
;MLIHTSMLAEAHFRLQDVIQDYVDDLKTKLQNNDAAVLSSLEKVWISEYGRVARQDDETDVPWAAVSAELSAVVDSVKVIVDNYRSTERLAYEDDEPLTCIAIGGNTLSRGLTLEGLVTSYFVRAASAYDTLLQMGRWFGYRRGYSDLVRIWMTDDLRQWFRDLATVEAEIRREIERFENEGLRPTELAVKIRTHPAMAITAAAKMRSATQASLSYSGTREQTILFSHLDSEWLSANWRAGERLLERSSALPGVEESKVEGSGRYVLRSVPVKAILQFLDEYRFHPAAIRLKGGLLRRYIDQEVAAGGLTHWNVVVMSTETDTQGQYSLGPAGMVNLIRRTRMKQSKPDVANIKALAGSTDRGADLGPQSLAQLGPQPSDADILALRERISAGPLLALYPIAKTSSPGTTATLREPLGAVDHVLGVTIFFPPAVGKGSTITYMSADLSTYEIEEADQDIEAMDEADEAAAAAEVTAGIESGDALP
;
A
#
# COMPACT_ATOMS: atom_id res chain seq x y z
N MET A 1 -13.41 20.92 -8.90
CA MET A 1 -12.93 19.62 -9.44
C MET A 1 -11.51 19.78 -9.95
N LEU A 2 -10.66 18.77 -9.79
CA LEU A 2 -9.30 18.74 -10.34
C LEU A 2 -9.17 17.68 -11.43
N ILE A 3 -8.55 18.03 -12.56
CA ILE A 3 -8.26 17.12 -13.67
C ILE A 3 -6.77 17.21 -14.02
N HIS A 4 -6.08 16.09 -13.89
CA HIS A 4 -4.66 15.96 -14.19
C HIS A 4 -4.38 14.72 -15.05
N THR A 5 -4.28 14.90 -16.37
CA THR A 5 -4.11 13.79 -17.33
C THR A 5 -2.75 13.74 -18.00
N SER A 6 -2.04 14.87 -18.11
CA SER A 6 -0.74 14.98 -18.79
C SER A 6 0.13 16.06 -18.14
N MET A 7 1.43 16.08 -18.44
CA MET A 7 2.35 17.19 -18.15
C MET A 7 2.33 18.26 -19.25
N LEU A 8 1.88 17.88 -20.46
CA LEU A 8 1.93 18.73 -21.63
C LEU A 8 0.85 19.82 -21.52
N ALA A 9 1.30 21.08 -21.47
CA ALA A 9 0.40 22.24 -21.45
C ALA A 9 -0.60 22.21 -22.62
N GLU A 10 -0.17 21.78 -23.82
CA GLU A 10 -1.06 21.64 -24.97
C GLU A 10 -2.16 20.58 -24.77
N ALA A 11 -1.88 19.51 -24.03
CA ALA A 11 -2.90 18.54 -23.68
C ALA A 11 -3.92 19.12 -22.68
N HIS A 12 -3.50 20.02 -21.79
CA HIS A 12 -4.42 20.72 -20.89
C HIS A 12 -5.36 21.65 -21.65
N PHE A 13 -4.86 22.45 -22.59
CA PHE A 13 -5.70 23.35 -23.40
C PHE A 13 -6.69 22.57 -24.27
N ARG A 14 -6.25 21.50 -24.94
CA ARG A 14 -7.19 20.63 -25.68
C ARG A 14 -8.26 20.00 -24.79
N LEU A 15 -7.92 19.68 -23.55
CA LEU A 15 -8.87 19.15 -22.59
C LEU A 15 -9.84 20.23 -22.07
N GLN A 16 -9.37 21.47 -21.91
CA GLN A 16 -10.20 22.62 -21.57
C GLN A 16 -11.29 22.82 -22.61
N ASP A 17 -10.95 22.82 -23.90
CA ASP A 17 -11.92 23.00 -24.99
C ASP A 17 -13.06 21.97 -24.90
N VAL A 18 -12.71 20.69 -24.74
CA VAL A 18 -13.69 19.58 -24.65
C VAL A 18 -14.58 19.72 -23.41
N ILE A 19 -14.01 20.15 -22.28
CA ILE A 19 -14.75 20.30 -21.03
C ILE A 19 -15.65 21.53 -21.09
N GLN A 20 -15.16 22.62 -21.66
CA GLN A 20 -15.93 23.86 -21.81
C GLN A 20 -17.15 23.63 -22.71
N ASP A 21 -16.96 22.96 -23.86
CA ASP A 21 -18.06 22.57 -24.74
C ASP A 21 -19.13 21.74 -24.01
N TYR A 22 -18.70 20.81 -23.15
CA TYR A 22 -19.62 20.00 -22.36
C TYR A 22 -20.36 20.81 -21.29
N VAL A 23 -19.66 21.72 -20.60
CA VAL A 23 -20.27 22.60 -19.58
C VAL A 23 -21.29 23.55 -20.22
N ASP A 24 -20.99 24.11 -21.39
CA ASP A 24 -21.88 25.03 -22.10
C ASP A 24 -23.14 24.32 -22.64
N ASP A 25 -22.99 23.11 -23.16
CA ASP A 25 -24.11 22.25 -23.54
C ASP A 25 -24.97 21.88 -22.32
N LEU A 26 -24.34 21.50 -21.20
CA LEU A 26 -25.04 21.16 -19.96
C LEU A 26 -25.80 22.37 -19.40
N LYS A 27 -25.17 23.54 -19.40
CA LYS A 27 -25.77 24.82 -18.99
C LYS A 27 -27.02 25.12 -19.81
N THR A 28 -26.92 25.02 -21.13
CA THR A 28 -28.06 25.23 -22.04
C THR A 28 -29.20 24.25 -21.76
N LYS A 29 -28.90 22.97 -21.55
CA LYS A 29 -29.91 21.94 -21.27
C LYS A 29 -30.59 22.12 -19.91
N LEU A 30 -29.83 22.51 -18.88
CA LEU A 30 -30.37 22.78 -17.55
C LEU A 30 -31.26 24.04 -17.54
N GLN A 31 -30.86 25.11 -18.22
CA GLN A 31 -31.68 26.33 -18.36
C GLN A 31 -33.01 26.04 -19.07
N ASN A 32 -33.01 25.10 -20.01
CA ASN A 32 -34.21 24.64 -20.72
C ASN A 32 -35.02 23.56 -19.96
N ASN A 33 -34.61 23.18 -18.74
CA ASN A 33 -35.21 22.09 -17.96
C ASN A 33 -35.34 20.78 -18.76
N ASP A 34 -34.28 20.39 -19.48
CA ASP A 34 -34.25 19.14 -20.24
C ASP A 34 -34.46 17.93 -19.31
N ALA A 35 -35.59 17.25 -19.48
CA ALA A 35 -36.00 16.13 -18.64
C ALA A 35 -35.07 14.91 -18.74
N ALA A 36 -34.44 14.69 -19.90
CA ALA A 36 -33.52 13.57 -20.09
C ALA A 36 -32.21 13.80 -19.33
N VAL A 37 -31.68 15.03 -19.36
CA VAL A 37 -30.50 15.43 -18.58
C VAL A 37 -30.78 15.33 -17.09
N LEU A 38 -31.88 15.92 -16.61
CA LEU A 38 -32.25 15.88 -15.20
C LEU A 38 -32.41 14.44 -14.69
N SER A 39 -33.06 13.57 -15.46
CA SER A 39 -33.19 12.15 -15.11
C SER A 39 -31.84 11.43 -15.10
N SER A 40 -30.93 11.77 -16.02
CA SER A 40 -29.59 11.20 -16.04
C SER A 40 -28.77 11.61 -14.81
N LEU A 41 -28.82 12.89 -14.43
CA LEU A 41 -28.13 13.40 -13.24
C LEU A 41 -28.72 12.83 -11.94
N GLU A 42 -30.04 12.68 -11.86
CA GLU A 42 -30.71 12.03 -10.72
C GLU A 42 -30.22 10.60 -10.52
N LYS A 43 -30.11 9.83 -11.61
CA LYS A 43 -29.58 8.46 -11.55
C LYS A 43 -28.16 8.42 -11.03
N VAL A 44 -27.31 9.34 -11.49
CA VAL A 44 -25.93 9.45 -11.00
C VAL A 44 -25.93 9.77 -9.51
N TRP A 45 -26.70 10.78 -9.08
CA TRP A 45 -26.83 11.16 -7.67
C TRP A 45 -27.24 9.98 -6.79
N ILE A 46 -28.33 9.30 -7.12
CA ILE A 46 -28.84 8.15 -6.36
C ILE A 46 -27.80 7.02 -6.30
N SER A 47 -27.10 6.76 -7.42
CA SER A 47 -26.11 5.69 -7.49
C SER A 47 -24.83 5.96 -6.71
N GLU A 48 -24.47 7.24 -6.52
CA GLU A 48 -23.19 7.66 -5.96
C GLU A 48 -23.30 8.22 -4.54
N TYR A 49 -24.35 8.97 -4.20
CA TYR A 49 -24.43 9.75 -2.95
C TYR A 49 -24.28 8.90 -1.68
N GLY A 50 -24.73 7.64 -1.70
CA GLY A 50 -24.60 6.70 -0.58
C GLY A 50 -23.36 5.80 -0.59
N ARG A 51 -22.42 5.96 -1.52
CA ARG A 51 -21.27 5.04 -1.64
C ARG A 51 -20.18 5.26 -0.60
N VAL A 52 -20.07 6.47 -0.06
CA VAL A 52 -19.15 6.82 1.01
C VAL A 52 -19.98 7.03 2.28
N ALA A 53 -19.53 6.45 3.39
CA ALA A 53 -20.23 6.60 4.66
C ALA A 53 -20.08 8.04 5.16
N ARG A 54 -21.21 8.62 5.57
CA ARG A 54 -21.26 9.94 6.21
C ARG A 54 -20.64 9.91 7.60
N GLN A 55 -20.07 11.03 8.01
CA GLN A 55 -19.68 11.32 9.39
C GLN A 55 -20.86 11.88 10.19
N ASP A 56 -20.76 11.86 11.52
CA ASP A 56 -21.85 12.25 12.43
C ASP A 56 -22.26 13.73 12.26
N ASP A 57 -21.39 14.57 11.72
CA ASP A 57 -21.61 16.00 11.46
C ASP A 57 -22.10 16.32 10.03
N GLU A 58 -22.30 15.31 9.17
CA GLU A 58 -22.71 15.48 7.77
C GLU A 58 -24.23 15.30 7.57
N THR A 59 -24.84 16.17 6.75
CA THR A 59 -26.29 16.20 6.56
C THR A 59 -26.71 15.46 5.29
N ASP A 60 -27.84 14.75 5.36
CA ASP A 60 -28.47 14.13 4.19
C ASP A 60 -29.08 15.19 3.26
N VAL A 61 -28.71 15.16 1.98
CA VAL A 61 -29.19 16.10 0.97
C VAL A 61 -30.05 15.33 -0.05
N PRO A 62 -31.38 15.57 -0.10
CA PRO A 62 -32.22 14.91 -1.08
C PRO A 62 -31.99 15.48 -2.48
N TRP A 63 -32.24 14.66 -3.51
CA TRP A 63 -32.12 15.07 -4.92
C TRP A 63 -32.88 16.36 -5.23
N ALA A 64 -34.06 16.56 -4.65
CA ALA A 64 -34.87 17.76 -4.86
C ALA A 64 -34.16 19.06 -4.41
N ALA A 65 -33.32 18.99 -3.37
CA ALA A 65 -32.53 20.13 -2.94
C ALA A 65 -31.36 20.39 -3.90
N VAL A 66 -30.70 19.33 -4.37
CA VAL A 66 -29.61 19.43 -5.37
C VAL A 66 -30.13 19.99 -6.69
N SER A 67 -31.24 19.46 -7.19
CA SER A 67 -31.78 19.81 -8.51
C SER A 67 -32.23 21.26 -8.62
N ALA A 68 -32.68 21.87 -7.50
CA ALA A 68 -33.02 23.29 -7.43
C ALA A 68 -31.81 24.20 -7.65
N GLU A 69 -30.61 23.77 -7.23
CA GLU A 69 -29.37 24.56 -7.31
C GLU A 69 -28.55 24.28 -8.57
N LEU A 70 -28.76 23.15 -9.25
CA LEU A 70 -27.94 22.70 -10.39
C LEU A 70 -27.74 23.77 -11.46
N SER A 71 -28.81 24.46 -11.86
CA SER A 71 -28.74 25.48 -12.92
C SER A 71 -27.82 26.63 -12.51
N ALA A 72 -27.99 27.15 -11.29
CA ALA A 72 -27.17 28.24 -10.77
C ALA A 72 -25.71 27.82 -10.58
N VAL A 73 -25.46 26.62 -10.05
CA VAL A 73 -24.10 26.11 -9.85
C VAL A 73 -23.39 25.92 -11.19
N VAL A 74 -24.01 25.25 -12.16
CA VAL A 74 -23.41 25.02 -13.49
C VAL A 74 -23.19 26.33 -14.24
N ASP A 75 -24.10 27.31 -14.08
CA ASP A 75 -23.92 28.65 -14.65
C ASP A 75 -22.65 29.34 -14.15
N SER A 76 -22.28 29.09 -12.88
CA SER A 76 -21.10 29.65 -12.20
C SER A 76 -19.79 28.89 -12.43
N VAL A 77 -19.82 27.71 -13.08
CA VAL A 77 -18.62 26.87 -13.27
C VAL A 77 -17.62 27.57 -14.19
N LYS A 78 -16.40 27.78 -13.69
CA LYS A 78 -15.24 28.21 -14.50
C LYS A 78 -14.34 27.02 -14.82
N VAL A 79 -13.95 26.86 -16.09
CA VAL A 79 -12.96 25.86 -16.51
C VAL A 79 -11.60 26.54 -16.65
N ILE A 80 -10.71 26.29 -15.68
CA ILE A 80 -9.45 27.02 -15.54
C ILE A 80 -8.30 26.07 -15.85
N VAL A 81 -7.40 26.49 -16.74
CA VAL A 81 -6.13 25.80 -16.98
C VAL A 81 -5.03 26.50 -16.19
N ASP A 82 -4.37 25.78 -15.30
CA ASP A 82 -3.24 26.31 -14.52
C ASP A 82 -1.97 25.49 -14.83
N ASN A 83 -1.15 26.03 -15.73
CA ASN A 83 0.12 25.45 -16.15
C ASN A 83 1.17 26.53 -16.44
N TYR A 84 2.37 26.15 -16.90
CA TYR A 84 3.45 27.11 -17.14
C TYR A 84 3.19 28.06 -18.33
N ARG A 85 2.25 27.73 -19.22
CA ARG A 85 1.85 28.57 -20.36
C ARG A 85 0.59 29.39 -20.09
N SER A 86 -0.12 29.14 -18.99
CA SER A 86 -1.37 29.84 -18.70
C SER A 86 -1.09 31.23 -18.12
N THR A 87 -1.75 32.23 -18.66
CA THR A 87 -1.79 33.59 -18.09
C THR A 87 -2.79 33.68 -16.94
N GLU A 88 -3.78 32.78 -16.92
CA GLU A 88 -4.77 32.66 -15.86
C GLU A 88 -4.28 31.67 -14.80
N ARG A 89 -4.38 32.07 -13.52
CA ARG A 89 -4.00 31.28 -12.35
C ARG A 89 -5.23 31.02 -11.50
N LEU A 90 -5.27 29.85 -10.85
CA LEU A 90 -6.32 29.57 -9.88
C LEU A 90 -6.11 30.42 -8.62
N ALA A 91 -6.95 31.42 -8.43
CA ALA A 91 -6.95 32.30 -7.28
C ALA A 91 -8.29 32.21 -6.54
N TYR A 92 -8.23 32.08 -5.21
CA TYR A 92 -9.37 32.23 -4.33
C TYR A 92 -9.35 33.66 -3.81
N GLU A 93 -10.36 34.46 -4.15
CA GLU A 93 -10.56 35.78 -3.57
C GLU A 93 -11.33 35.63 -2.27
N ASP A 94 -10.93 36.35 -1.21
CA ASP A 94 -11.46 36.16 0.15
C ASP A 94 -12.99 36.38 0.26
N ASP A 95 -13.58 37.12 -0.68
CA ASP A 95 -14.98 37.54 -0.64
C ASP A 95 -15.89 36.79 -1.64
N GLU A 96 -15.37 35.92 -2.52
CA GLU A 96 -16.17 35.23 -3.55
C GLU A 96 -15.92 33.70 -3.61
N PRO A 97 -16.96 32.86 -3.39
CA PRO A 97 -16.82 31.42 -3.53
C PRO A 97 -16.63 31.02 -5.00
N LEU A 98 -15.59 30.23 -5.28
CA LEU A 98 -15.24 29.80 -6.63
C LEU A 98 -15.72 28.37 -6.94
N THR A 99 -16.68 28.23 -7.86
CA THR A 99 -17.04 26.95 -8.48
C THR A 99 -16.18 26.74 -9.72
N CYS A 100 -15.22 25.81 -9.69
CA CYS A 100 -14.34 25.59 -10.83
C CYS A 100 -14.01 24.12 -11.13
N ILE A 101 -13.67 23.89 -12.40
CA ILE A 101 -12.97 22.71 -12.89
C ILE A 101 -11.55 23.17 -13.23
N ALA A 102 -10.59 22.83 -12.38
CA ALA A 102 -9.19 23.12 -12.58
C ALA A 102 -8.52 22.00 -13.37
N ILE A 103 -7.84 22.34 -14.47
CA ILE A 103 -7.09 21.44 -15.33
C ILE A 103 -5.63 21.86 -15.24
N GLY A 104 -4.72 20.94 -14.93
CA GLY A 104 -3.31 21.31 -14.94
C GLY A 104 -2.36 20.20 -14.60
N GLY A 105 -1.10 20.60 -14.47
CA GLY A 105 0.05 19.72 -14.24
C GLY A 105 0.60 19.83 -12.81
N ASN A 106 1.91 19.68 -12.67
CA ASN A 106 2.60 19.77 -11.38
C ASN A 106 2.52 21.17 -10.73
N THR A 107 2.21 22.24 -11.47
CA THR A 107 2.03 23.59 -10.92
C THR A 107 0.90 23.65 -9.88
N LEU A 108 -0.17 22.87 -10.07
CA LEU A 108 -1.27 22.71 -9.11
C LEU A 108 -0.90 21.85 -7.88
N SER A 109 0.30 21.25 -7.84
CA SER A 109 0.72 20.34 -6.76
C SER A 109 1.44 21.05 -5.59
N ARG A 110 2.03 22.24 -5.83
CA ARG A 110 2.90 22.93 -4.87
C ARG A 110 2.27 24.24 -4.39
N GLY A 111 2.29 24.46 -3.08
CA GLY A 111 1.85 25.73 -2.47
C GLY A 111 0.34 25.97 -2.39
N LEU A 112 -0.47 25.39 -3.28
CA LEU A 112 -1.90 25.64 -3.34
C LEU A 112 -2.71 24.58 -2.55
N THR A 113 -3.70 25.02 -1.78
CA THR A 113 -4.72 24.15 -1.18
C THR A 113 -6.01 24.37 -1.95
N LEU A 114 -6.52 23.32 -2.58
CA LEU A 114 -7.82 23.36 -3.26
C LEU A 114 -8.93 23.21 -2.22
N GLU A 115 -9.50 24.33 -1.79
CA GLU A 115 -10.66 24.34 -0.90
C GLU A 115 -11.91 23.88 -1.67
N GLY A 116 -12.77 23.12 -1.01
CA GLY A 116 -13.99 22.55 -1.63
C GLY A 116 -13.71 21.47 -2.68
N LEU A 117 -12.52 20.85 -2.69
CA LEU A 117 -12.20 19.81 -3.66
C LEU A 117 -13.00 18.53 -3.39
N VAL A 118 -14.06 18.32 -4.17
CA VAL A 118 -14.92 17.12 -4.08
C VAL A 118 -14.61 16.06 -5.13
N THR A 119 -14.01 16.42 -6.26
CA THR A 119 -13.75 15.48 -7.36
C THR A 119 -12.35 15.66 -7.90
N SER A 120 -11.64 14.54 -8.02
CA SER A 120 -10.29 14.50 -8.59
C SER A 120 -10.16 13.39 -9.61
N TYR A 121 -9.66 13.74 -10.79
CA TYR A 121 -9.43 12.83 -11.89
C TYR A 121 -7.97 12.90 -12.29
N PHE A 122 -7.23 11.81 -12.11
CA PHE A 122 -5.84 11.74 -12.54
C PHE A 122 -5.44 10.33 -12.97
N VAL A 123 -4.74 10.24 -14.10
CA VAL A 123 -4.37 8.97 -14.73
C VAL A 123 -2.86 8.75 -14.77
N ARG A 124 -2.08 9.68 -14.22
CA ARG A 124 -0.62 9.66 -14.27
C ARG A 124 -0.02 8.75 -13.20
N ALA A 125 0.80 7.81 -13.65
CA ALA A 125 1.67 7.02 -12.78
C ALA A 125 2.79 7.91 -12.18
N ALA A 126 3.00 7.82 -10.86
CA ALA A 126 4.15 8.43 -10.20
C ALA A 126 5.11 7.33 -9.70
N SER A 127 6.38 7.43 -10.06
CA SER A 127 7.43 6.47 -9.68
C SER A 127 8.02 6.74 -8.29
N ALA A 128 7.90 7.96 -7.79
CA ALA A 128 8.46 8.38 -6.51
C ALA A 128 7.38 8.55 -5.43
N TYR A 129 7.71 8.08 -4.24
CA TYR A 129 6.82 8.13 -3.07
C TYR A 129 6.48 9.57 -2.66
N ASP A 130 7.44 10.49 -2.72
CA ASP A 130 7.22 11.93 -2.50
C ASP A 130 6.16 12.50 -3.44
N THR A 131 6.22 12.14 -4.74
CA THR A 131 5.22 12.55 -5.72
C THR A 131 3.84 11.98 -5.37
N LEU A 132 3.74 10.70 -4.99
CA LEU A 132 2.45 10.13 -4.55
C LEU A 132 1.90 10.84 -3.29
N LEU A 133 2.74 11.14 -2.31
CA LEU A 133 2.31 11.89 -1.11
C LEU A 133 1.84 13.30 -1.46
N GLN A 134 2.55 14.00 -2.35
CA GLN A 134 2.12 15.31 -2.86
C GLN A 134 0.78 15.20 -3.61
N MET A 135 0.63 14.20 -4.47
CA MET A 135 -0.62 13.90 -5.18
C MET A 135 -1.75 13.48 -4.22
N GLY A 136 -1.44 12.90 -3.06
CA GLY A 136 -2.43 12.56 -2.03
C GLY A 136 -3.21 13.77 -1.52
N ARG A 137 -2.62 14.98 -1.61
CA ARG A 137 -3.30 16.25 -1.30
C ARG A 137 -4.48 16.52 -2.25
N TRP A 138 -4.46 15.93 -3.44
CA TRP A 138 -5.54 16.03 -4.42
C TRP A 138 -6.74 15.15 -4.11
N PHE A 139 -6.81 14.47 -2.95
CA PHE A 139 -7.98 13.68 -2.63
C PHE A 139 -9.14 14.53 -2.11
N GLY A 140 -8.86 15.76 -1.65
CA GLY A 140 -9.92 16.69 -1.27
C GLY A 140 -10.67 16.33 0.03
N TYR A 141 -10.22 15.31 0.76
CA TYR A 141 -10.81 14.93 2.04
C TYR A 141 -10.69 16.08 3.06
N ARG A 142 -11.83 16.61 3.50
CA ARG A 142 -12.00 17.62 4.55
C ARG A 142 -13.29 17.35 5.32
N ARG A 143 -13.38 17.90 6.54
CA ARG A 143 -14.58 17.80 7.37
C ARG A 143 -15.74 18.57 6.74
N GLY A 144 -16.96 18.02 6.88
CA GLY A 144 -18.21 18.64 6.43
C GLY A 144 -18.68 18.27 5.02
N TYR A 145 -17.86 17.59 4.21
CA TYR A 145 -18.24 17.13 2.86
C TYR A 145 -17.51 15.85 2.43
N SER A 146 -17.06 15.03 3.38
CA SER A 146 -16.23 13.87 3.08
C SER A 146 -16.97 12.74 2.35
N ASP A 147 -18.30 12.69 2.51
CA ASP A 147 -19.23 11.81 1.79
C ASP A 147 -19.32 12.11 0.29
N LEU A 148 -19.00 13.35 -0.12
CA LEU A 148 -19.05 13.80 -1.51
C LEU A 148 -17.78 13.50 -2.32
N VAL A 149 -16.67 13.14 -1.65
CA VAL A 149 -15.36 12.99 -2.30
C VAL A 149 -15.33 11.84 -3.30
N ARG A 150 -14.94 12.11 -4.56
CA ARG A 150 -14.78 11.11 -5.62
C ARG A 150 -13.40 11.21 -6.27
N ILE A 151 -12.71 10.06 -6.33
CA ILE A 151 -11.37 9.98 -6.89
C ILE A 151 -11.34 8.97 -8.04
N TRP A 152 -10.98 9.45 -9.22
CA TRP A 152 -10.85 8.68 -10.44
C TRP A 152 -9.37 8.53 -10.77
N MET A 153 -8.91 7.29 -10.75
CA MET A 153 -7.52 6.93 -11.04
C MET A 153 -7.43 5.52 -11.61
N THR A 154 -6.29 5.18 -12.19
CA THR A 154 -6.00 3.82 -12.67
C THR A 154 -5.88 2.83 -11.50
N ASP A 155 -6.08 1.54 -11.77
CA ASP A 155 -5.97 0.50 -10.74
C ASP A 155 -4.55 0.38 -10.16
N ASP A 156 -3.52 0.62 -10.96
CA ASP A 156 -2.14 0.61 -10.49
C ASP A 156 -1.88 1.77 -9.51
N LEU A 157 -2.34 3.00 -9.82
CA LEU A 157 -2.27 4.13 -8.89
C LEU A 157 -3.02 3.85 -7.60
N ARG A 158 -4.22 3.28 -7.70
CA ARG A 158 -5.00 2.88 -6.53
C ARG A 158 -4.24 1.90 -5.66
N GLN A 159 -3.55 0.93 -6.27
CA GLN A 159 -2.73 -0.01 -5.53
C GLN A 159 -1.54 0.67 -4.86
N TRP A 160 -0.82 1.56 -5.56
CA TRP A 160 0.29 2.30 -4.98
C TRP A 160 -0.14 3.19 -3.82
N PHE A 161 -1.29 3.86 -3.90
CA PHE A 161 -1.83 4.64 -2.77
C PHE A 161 -2.21 3.75 -1.58
N ARG A 162 -2.70 2.51 -1.82
CA ARG A 162 -2.96 1.54 -0.74
C ARG A 162 -1.67 1.06 -0.07
N ASP A 163 -0.64 0.80 -0.88
CA ASP A 163 0.67 0.41 -0.38
C ASP A 163 1.28 1.55 0.43
N LEU A 164 1.23 2.78 -0.10
CA LEU A 164 1.62 4.02 0.57
C LEU A 164 0.92 4.21 1.91
N ALA A 165 -0.41 4.08 1.96
CA ALA A 165 -1.17 4.19 3.20
C ALA A 165 -0.79 3.10 4.22
N THR A 166 -0.40 1.92 3.75
CA THR A 166 0.07 0.83 4.61
C THR A 166 1.43 1.17 5.23
N VAL A 167 2.37 1.66 4.41
CA VAL A 167 3.69 2.13 4.88
C VAL A 167 3.54 3.29 5.86
N GLU A 168 2.67 4.25 5.57
CA GLU A 168 2.39 5.39 6.44
C GLU A 168 1.81 4.96 7.80
N ALA A 169 0.88 4.01 7.81
CA ALA A 169 0.33 3.45 9.03
C ALA A 169 1.38 2.65 9.84
N GLU A 170 2.31 1.96 9.17
CA GLU A 170 3.43 1.30 9.83
C GLU A 170 4.37 2.31 10.50
N ILE A 171 4.71 3.40 9.80
CA ILE A 171 5.51 4.50 10.36
C ILE A 171 4.81 5.13 11.58
N ARG A 172 3.50 5.37 11.53
CA ARG A 172 2.75 5.89 12.69
C ARG A 172 2.83 4.96 13.89
N ARG A 173 2.68 3.65 13.70
CA ARG A 173 2.84 2.67 14.79
C ARG A 173 4.26 2.65 15.35
N GLU A 174 5.27 2.82 14.50
CA GLU A 174 6.64 2.97 15.00
C GLU A 174 6.81 4.24 15.83
N ILE A 175 6.22 5.36 15.43
CA ILE A 175 6.21 6.61 16.21
C ILE A 175 5.56 6.40 17.58
N GLU A 176 4.37 5.81 17.61
CA GLU A 176 3.64 5.51 18.86
C GLU A 176 4.45 4.59 19.77
N ARG A 177 5.11 3.58 19.21
CA ARG A 177 6.02 2.71 19.96
C ARG A 177 7.20 3.48 20.54
N PHE A 178 7.82 4.37 19.77
CA PHE A 178 8.97 5.17 20.23
C PHE A 178 8.59 6.11 21.36
N GLU A 179 7.40 6.69 21.29
CA GLU A 179 6.84 7.51 22.38
C GLU A 179 6.69 6.67 23.66
N ASN A 180 6.14 5.47 23.56
CA ASN A 180 5.99 4.55 24.69
C ASN A 180 7.33 4.05 25.26
N GLU A 181 8.37 3.91 24.43
CA GLU A 181 9.71 3.46 24.80
C GLU A 181 10.66 4.61 25.23
N GLY A 182 10.22 5.87 25.15
CA GLY A 182 11.02 7.05 25.53
C GLY A 182 12.21 7.33 24.61
N LEU A 183 12.18 6.84 23.36
CA LEU A 183 13.26 7.00 22.38
C LEU A 183 13.23 8.37 21.71
N ARG A 184 14.38 8.85 21.24
CA ARG A 184 14.51 10.21 20.69
C ARG A 184 14.14 10.26 19.19
N PRO A 185 13.55 11.37 18.70
CA PRO A 185 13.21 11.53 17.28
C PRO A 185 14.38 11.34 16.29
N THR A 186 15.61 11.60 16.72
CA THR A 186 16.82 11.36 15.91
C THR A 186 17.07 9.88 15.63
N GLU A 187 16.60 8.99 16.48
CA GLU A 187 16.69 7.53 16.32
C GLU A 187 15.58 7.00 15.38
N LEU A 188 14.45 7.69 15.32
CA LEU A 188 13.32 7.41 14.43
C LEU A 188 13.59 7.87 12.97
N ALA A 189 14.17 9.05 12.79
CA ALA A 189 14.45 9.63 11.48
C ALA A 189 15.35 8.74 10.60
N VAL A 190 16.22 7.95 11.22
CA VAL A 190 17.07 6.97 10.53
C VAL A 190 16.24 5.78 10.04
N LYS A 191 15.23 5.31 10.78
CA LYS A 191 14.38 4.17 10.37
C LYS A 191 13.38 4.49 9.26
N ILE A 192 12.82 5.70 9.25
CA ILE A 192 11.87 6.12 8.20
C ILE A 192 12.58 6.20 6.84
N ARG A 193 13.83 6.66 6.83
CA ARG A 193 14.67 6.75 5.61
C ARG A 193 15.07 5.39 5.04
N THR A 194 14.74 4.30 5.74
CA THR A 194 15.31 2.99 5.48
C THR A 194 14.25 1.92 5.17
N HIS A 195 13.00 2.34 4.94
CA HIS A 195 11.88 1.43 4.66
C HIS A 195 11.95 0.80 3.24
N PRO A 196 11.76 -0.52 3.10
CA PRO A 196 12.00 -1.33 1.89
C PRO A 196 11.11 -1.09 0.67
N ALA A 197 10.04 -0.34 0.83
CA ALA A 197 9.07 -0.08 -0.23
C ALA A 197 9.38 1.21 -1.01
N MET A 198 10.38 2.01 -0.60
CA MET A 198 10.52 3.38 -1.11
C MET A 198 11.72 3.58 -2.02
N ALA A 199 11.46 4.05 -3.25
CA ALA A 199 12.28 5.13 -3.79
C ALA A 199 11.73 6.43 -3.18
N ILE A 200 12.42 6.93 -2.14
CA ILE A 200 11.95 8.06 -1.31
C ILE A 200 11.85 9.34 -2.13
N THR A 201 12.68 9.51 -3.16
CA THR A 201 12.70 10.65 -4.08
C THR A 201 13.26 10.20 -5.44
N ALA A 202 13.09 11.03 -6.47
CA ALA A 202 13.65 10.77 -7.80
C ALA A 202 15.19 10.85 -7.82
N ALA A 203 15.80 10.15 -8.78
CA ALA A 203 17.23 9.81 -8.80
C ALA A 203 18.18 11.01 -8.79
N ALA A 204 17.76 12.17 -9.33
CA ALA A 204 18.56 13.39 -9.34
C ALA A 204 18.80 13.95 -7.93
N LYS A 205 17.79 13.88 -7.05
CA LYS A 205 17.89 14.26 -5.62
C LYS A 205 18.62 13.23 -4.76
N MET A 206 19.02 12.10 -5.34
CA MET A 206 19.73 11.02 -4.63
C MET A 206 21.24 11.24 -4.50
N ARG A 207 21.82 12.33 -5.01
CA ARG A 207 23.27 12.62 -4.83
C ARG A 207 23.71 12.66 -3.36
N SER A 208 22.78 12.87 -2.43
CA SER A 208 22.98 12.81 -0.97
C SER A 208 22.20 11.69 -0.26
N ALA A 209 21.56 10.78 -0.99
CA ALA A 209 20.71 9.74 -0.39
C ALA A 209 21.55 8.59 0.19
N THR A 210 21.56 8.48 1.51
CA THR A 210 22.10 7.33 2.23
C THR A 210 21.29 6.08 1.86
N GLN A 211 22.00 5.06 1.38
CA GLN A 211 21.64 3.64 1.35
C GLN A 211 20.34 3.27 2.16
N ALA A 212 19.25 2.90 1.48
CA ALA A 212 17.99 2.50 2.12
C ALA A 212 18.16 1.16 2.88
N SER A 213 17.90 1.14 4.20
CA SER A 213 18.26 0.06 5.13
C SER A 213 17.08 -0.70 5.77
N LEU A 214 16.65 -1.80 5.16
CA LEU A 214 15.52 -2.63 5.62
C LEU A 214 15.84 -3.40 6.91
N SER A 215 14.95 -3.40 7.90
CA SER A 215 15.03 -4.30 9.07
C SER A 215 13.81 -5.19 9.16
N TYR A 216 13.99 -6.41 9.67
CA TYR A 216 12.91 -7.32 10.01
C TYR A 216 12.76 -7.53 11.52
N SER A 217 13.42 -6.72 12.34
CA SER A 217 13.39 -6.85 13.81
C SER A 217 11.96 -6.79 14.36
N GLY A 218 11.52 -7.87 15.03
CA GLY A 218 10.18 -7.97 15.64
C GLY A 218 9.02 -8.11 14.65
N THR A 219 9.29 -8.13 13.35
CA THR A 219 8.23 -8.08 12.33
C THR A 219 7.61 -9.46 12.06
N ARG A 220 6.51 -9.43 11.30
CA ARG A 220 5.82 -10.61 10.78
C ARG A 220 5.71 -10.49 9.27
N GLU A 221 6.57 -11.21 8.56
CA GLU A 221 6.60 -11.22 7.09
C GLU A 221 5.78 -12.39 6.56
N GLN A 222 4.81 -12.15 5.67
CA GLN A 222 3.85 -13.16 5.24
C GLN A 222 3.59 -13.11 3.74
N THR A 223 3.47 -14.28 3.12
CA THR A 223 3.07 -14.40 1.71
C THR A 223 1.57 -14.11 1.59
N ILE A 224 1.23 -12.96 1.01
CA ILE A 224 -0.17 -12.58 0.73
C ILE A 224 -0.52 -12.62 -0.77
N LEU A 225 0.48 -12.76 -1.64
CA LEU A 225 0.35 -12.82 -3.09
C LEU A 225 0.82 -14.19 -3.59
N PHE A 226 0.03 -14.81 -4.48
CA PHE A 226 0.34 -16.12 -5.05
C PHE A 226 0.04 -16.17 -6.55
N SER A 227 0.94 -16.82 -7.31
CA SER A 227 0.73 -17.18 -8.72
C SER A 227 -0.18 -18.41 -8.81
N HIS A 228 -1.44 -18.26 -8.36
CA HIS A 228 -2.37 -19.37 -8.14
C HIS A 228 -2.77 -20.15 -9.40
N LEU A 229 -2.51 -19.62 -10.60
CA LEU A 229 -2.75 -20.30 -11.87
C LEU A 229 -1.49 -21.00 -12.43
N ASP A 230 -0.35 -20.85 -11.76
CA ASP A 230 0.92 -21.48 -12.17
C ASP A 230 1.17 -22.75 -11.36
N SER A 231 0.86 -23.90 -11.97
CA SER A 231 1.02 -25.21 -11.33
C SER A 231 2.47 -25.55 -11.00
N GLU A 232 3.44 -25.11 -11.82
CA GLU A 232 4.86 -25.38 -11.57
C GLU A 232 5.34 -24.60 -10.34
N TRP A 233 4.96 -23.32 -10.25
CA TRP A 233 5.27 -22.47 -9.10
C TRP A 233 4.68 -23.02 -7.81
N LEU A 234 3.41 -23.45 -7.83
CA LEU A 234 2.74 -24.03 -6.67
C LEU A 234 3.39 -25.35 -6.24
N SER A 235 3.65 -26.25 -7.18
CA SER A 235 4.31 -27.53 -6.90
C SER A 235 5.74 -27.35 -6.40
N ALA A 236 6.48 -26.38 -6.95
CA ALA A 236 7.83 -26.04 -6.48
C ALA A 236 7.82 -25.57 -5.02
N ASN A 237 6.86 -24.70 -4.64
CA ASN A 237 6.72 -24.21 -3.28
C ASN A 237 6.29 -25.30 -2.30
N TRP A 238 5.37 -26.17 -2.70
CA TRP A 238 5.00 -27.33 -1.89
C TRP A 238 6.21 -28.22 -1.61
N ARG A 239 6.96 -28.59 -2.65
CA ARG A 239 8.18 -29.40 -2.53
C ARG A 239 9.27 -28.73 -1.72
N ALA A 240 9.41 -27.41 -1.77
CA ALA A 240 10.35 -26.68 -0.93
C ALA A 240 10.00 -26.85 0.57
N GLY A 241 8.70 -26.80 0.90
CA GLY A 241 8.22 -27.11 2.25
C GLY A 241 8.51 -28.55 2.67
N GLU A 242 8.23 -29.53 1.80
CA GLU A 242 8.54 -30.95 2.07
C GLU A 242 10.03 -31.16 2.34
N ARG A 243 10.90 -30.66 1.46
CA ARG A 243 12.35 -30.78 1.61
C ARG A 243 12.88 -30.07 2.86
N LEU A 244 12.29 -28.93 3.24
CA LEU A 244 12.63 -28.28 4.51
C LEU A 244 12.35 -29.22 5.68
N LEU A 245 11.16 -29.82 5.74
CA LEU A 245 10.76 -30.70 6.84
C LEU A 245 11.61 -31.98 6.86
N GLU A 246 11.79 -32.65 5.71
CA GLU A 246 12.61 -33.87 5.57
C GLU A 246 14.05 -33.64 6.00
N ARG A 247 14.66 -32.56 5.54
CA ARG A 247 16.03 -32.21 5.89
C ARG A 247 16.15 -31.85 7.36
N SER A 248 15.18 -31.13 7.91
CA SER A 248 15.24 -30.65 9.29
C SER A 248 15.00 -31.76 10.31
N SER A 249 14.04 -32.66 10.08
CA SER A 249 13.76 -33.77 10.99
C SER A 249 14.91 -34.79 11.10
N ALA A 250 15.77 -34.86 10.09
CA ALA A 250 16.95 -35.73 10.09
C ALA A 250 18.18 -35.10 10.79
N LEU A 251 18.13 -33.82 11.20
CA LEU A 251 19.27 -33.14 11.81
C LEU A 251 19.40 -33.46 13.32
N PRO A 252 20.62 -33.68 13.84
CA PRO A 252 20.83 -33.88 15.27
C PRO A 252 20.36 -32.67 16.09
N GLY A 253 19.66 -32.93 17.20
CA GLY A 253 19.18 -31.90 18.12
C GLY A 253 17.88 -31.20 17.70
N VAL A 254 17.31 -31.56 16.56
CA VAL A 254 15.96 -31.13 16.16
C VAL A 254 14.93 -32.03 16.83
N GLU A 255 14.00 -31.42 17.56
CA GLU A 255 12.91 -32.15 18.23
C GLU A 255 11.61 -32.04 17.43
N GLU A 256 11.03 -33.19 17.12
CA GLU A 256 9.71 -33.29 16.51
C GLU A 256 8.62 -33.37 17.58
N SER A 257 7.59 -32.55 17.46
CA SER A 257 6.45 -32.55 18.37
C SER A 257 5.15 -32.15 17.67
N LYS A 258 4.02 -32.41 18.35
CA LYS A 258 2.72 -31.87 17.97
C LYS A 258 2.20 -30.97 19.09
N VAL A 259 1.57 -29.86 18.73
CA VAL A 259 0.93 -29.00 19.73
C VAL A 259 -0.44 -29.59 20.07
N GLU A 260 -0.61 -29.94 21.34
CA GLU A 260 -1.81 -30.57 21.88
C GLU A 260 -3.09 -29.81 21.50
N GLY A 261 -4.10 -30.54 21.03
CA GLY A 261 -5.41 -29.97 20.65
C GLY A 261 -5.40 -29.04 19.43
N SER A 262 -4.31 -28.99 18.63
CA SER A 262 -4.22 -28.06 17.50
C SER A 262 -4.06 -28.73 16.13
N GLY A 263 -3.63 -30.00 16.09
CA GLY A 263 -3.24 -30.68 14.85
C GLY A 263 -1.93 -30.19 14.22
N ARG A 264 -1.24 -29.22 14.84
CA ARG A 264 0.00 -28.61 14.30
C ARG A 264 1.20 -29.49 14.55
N TYR A 265 2.02 -29.64 13.52
CA TYR A 265 3.31 -30.32 13.55
C TYR A 265 4.43 -29.29 13.75
N VAL A 266 5.36 -29.54 14.66
CA VAL A 266 6.41 -28.60 15.03
C VAL A 266 7.77 -29.29 15.05
N LEU A 267 8.74 -28.68 14.37
CA LEU A 267 10.16 -28.96 14.52
C LEU A 267 10.81 -27.84 15.33
N ARG A 268 11.52 -28.20 16.38
CA ARG A 268 12.21 -27.24 17.26
C ARG A 268 13.71 -27.26 17.05
N SER A 269 14.33 -26.12 17.29
CA SER A 269 15.80 -25.99 17.21
C SER A 269 16.37 -26.32 15.83
N VAL A 270 15.63 -26.00 14.76
CA VAL A 270 16.07 -26.18 13.37
C VAL A 270 17.22 -25.21 13.07
N PRO A 271 18.41 -25.70 12.64
CA PRO A 271 19.53 -24.84 12.32
C PRO A 271 19.21 -23.88 11.17
N VAL A 272 19.66 -22.62 11.30
CA VAL A 272 19.43 -21.56 10.30
C VAL A 272 19.82 -21.94 8.87
N LYS A 273 20.82 -22.81 8.70
CA LYS A 273 21.24 -23.33 7.39
C LYS A 273 20.09 -23.99 6.63
N ALA A 274 19.24 -24.77 7.30
CA ALA A 274 18.10 -25.42 6.68
C ALA A 274 17.02 -24.40 6.26
N ILE A 275 16.87 -23.33 7.04
CA ILE A 275 15.97 -22.20 6.76
C ILE A 275 16.45 -21.41 5.55
N LEU A 276 17.73 -21.06 5.48
CA LEU A 276 18.30 -20.34 4.33
C LEU A 276 18.16 -21.15 3.03
N GLN A 277 18.42 -22.47 3.07
CA GLN A 277 18.20 -23.34 1.91
C GLN A 277 16.73 -23.37 1.49
N PHE A 278 15.79 -23.38 2.45
CA PHE A 278 14.37 -23.26 2.13
C PHE A 278 14.03 -21.93 1.47
N LEU A 279 14.57 -20.80 1.96
CA LEU A 279 14.34 -19.48 1.38
C LEU A 279 14.93 -19.35 -0.04
N ASP A 280 16.01 -20.07 -0.34
CA ASP A 280 16.60 -20.15 -1.68
C ASP A 280 15.74 -21.00 -2.64
N GLU A 281 15.07 -22.05 -2.13
CA GLU A 281 14.24 -22.96 -2.91
C GLU A 281 12.79 -22.47 -3.09
N TYR A 282 12.24 -21.74 -2.11
CA TYR A 282 10.86 -21.26 -2.10
C TYR A 282 10.72 -20.03 -3.01
N ARG A 283 9.79 -20.10 -3.97
CA ARG A 283 9.49 -19.03 -4.92
C ARG A 283 8.52 -18.05 -4.26
N PHE A 284 9.01 -16.86 -3.90
CA PHE A 284 8.15 -15.75 -3.50
C PHE A 284 7.57 -15.04 -4.73
N HIS A 285 6.36 -14.47 -4.60
CA HIS A 285 5.77 -13.70 -5.71
C HIS A 285 6.64 -12.46 -6.00
N PRO A 286 6.92 -12.11 -7.27
CA PRO A 286 7.82 -10.99 -7.61
C PRO A 286 7.43 -9.63 -7.02
N ALA A 287 6.13 -9.38 -6.90
CA ALA A 287 5.59 -8.16 -6.27
C ALA A 287 5.71 -8.13 -4.74
N ALA A 288 6.08 -9.23 -4.07
CA ALA A 288 6.31 -9.26 -2.63
C ALA A 288 7.74 -8.81 -2.30
N ILE A 289 8.02 -7.51 -2.48
CA ILE A 289 9.38 -6.93 -2.42
C ILE A 289 10.10 -7.26 -1.10
N ARG A 290 9.42 -7.14 0.05
CA ARG A 290 9.99 -7.47 1.37
C ARG A 290 10.32 -8.94 1.57
N LEU A 291 9.80 -9.83 0.73
CA LEU A 291 10.05 -11.27 0.80
C LEU A 291 11.06 -11.75 -0.26
N LYS A 292 11.70 -10.84 -1.02
CA LYS A 292 12.78 -11.23 -1.94
C LYS A 292 13.87 -11.98 -1.15
N GLY A 293 14.17 -13.21 -1.56
CA GLY A 293 15.07 -14.12 -0.83
C GLY A 293 16.44 -13.48 -0.50
N GLY A 294 16.99 -12.67 -1.40
CA GLY A 294 18.24 -11.96 -1.16
C GLY A 294 18.19 -10.94 0.00
N LEU A 295 17.03 -10.33 0.28
CA LEU A 295 16.85 -9.41 1.40
C LEU A 295 16.74 -10.16 2.71
N LEU A 296 15.88 -11.18 2.78
CA LEU A 296 15.73 -12.02 3.96
C LEU A 296 17.07 -12.67 4.34
N ARG A 297 17.79 -13.22 3.35
CA ARG A 297 19.09 -13.85 3.55
C ARG A 297 20.12 -12.90 4.16
N ARG A 298 20.27 -11.69 3.60
CA ARG A 298 21.21 -10.69 4.12
C ARG A 298 20.92 -10.33 5.58
N TYR A 299 19.64 -10.18 5.94
CA TYR A 299 19.27 -9.84 7.32
C TYR A 299 19.55 -11.01 8.26
N ILE A 300 19.19 -12.23 7.85
CA ILE A 300 19.46 -13.44 8.63
C ILE A 300 20.97 -13.62 8.82
N ASP A 301 21.77 -13.47 7.77
CA ASP A 301 23.23 -13.58 7.83
C ASP A 301 23.85 -12.55 8.81
N GLN A 302 23.35 -11.30 8.82
CA GLN A 302 23.79 -10.26 9.78
C GLN A 302 23.45 -10.62 11.22
N GLU A 303 22.22 -11.06 11.49
CA GLU A 303 21.80 -11.45 12.84
C GLU A 303 22.54 -12.71 13.33
N VAL A 304 22.79 -13.68 12.44
CA VAL A 304 23.60 -14.86 12.75
C VAL A 304 25.02 -14.47 13.15
N ALA A 305 25.62 -13.50 12.49
CA ALA A 305 26.93 -12.97 12.86
C ALA A 305 26.93 -12.31 14.26
N ALA A 306 25.79 -11.74 14.67
CA ALA A 306 25.57 -11.18 16.01
C ALA A 306 25.12 -12.23 17.05
N GLY A 307 25.00 -13.51 16.68
CA GLY A 307 24.54 -14.59 17.54
C GLY A 307 23.01 -14.77 17.61
N GLY A 308 22.25 -13.95 16.90
CA GLY A 308 20.79 -14.08 16.74
C GLY A 308 20.41 -15.07 15.62
N LEU A 309 19.13 -15.46 15.59
CA LEU A 309 18.54 -16.28 14.51
C LEU A 309 19.27 -17.59 14.14
N THR A 310 20.10 -18.14 15.03
CA THR A 310 20.89 -19.35 14.74
C THR A 310 20.06 -20.63 14.69
N HIS A 311 18.98 -20.67 15.46
CA HIS A 311 18.04 -21.80 15.56
C HIS A 311 16.61 -21.29 15.48
N TRP A 312 15.76 -22.06 14.81
CA TRP A 312 14.41 -21.69 14.45
C TRP A 312 13.43 -22.78 14.87
N ASN A 313 12.21 -22.39 15.23
CA ASN A 313 11.09 -23.33 15.23
C ASN A 313 10.41 -23.27 13.86
N VAL A 314 10.00 -24.43 13.36
CA VAL A 314 9.20 -24.56 12.14
C VAL A 314 7.87 -25.20 12.51
N VAL A 315 6.76 -24.57 12.14
CA VAL A 315 5.42 -25.09 12.39
C VAL A 315 4.66 -25.29 11.09
N VAL A 316 4.04 -26.45 10.94
CA VAL A 316 3.03 -26.68 9.90
C VAL A 316 1.67 -26.37 10.51
N MET A 317 1.07 -25.30 10.01
CA MET A 317 -0.25 -24.85 10.42
C MET A 317 -1.29 -25.87 9.94
N SER A 318 -2.12 -26.30 10.87
CA SER A 318 -3.22 -27.23 10.64
C SER A 318 -4.31 -26.91 11.66
N THR A 319 -5.50 -27.45 11.42
CA THR A 319 -6.59 -27.50 12.40
C THR A 319 -6.70 -28.90 12.98
N GLU A 320 -7.33 -29.04 14.14
CA GLU A 320 -7.61 -30.34 14.74
C GLU A 320 -8.61 -31.15 13.88
N THR A 321 -9.64 -30.48 13.37
CA THR A 321 -10.65 -31.06 12.49
C THR A 321 -10.36 -30.75 11.03
N ASP A 322 -10.55 -31.76 10.16
CA ASP A 322 -10.49 -31.54 8.71
C ASP A 322 -11.77 -30.83 8.26
N THR A 323 -11.59 -29.71 7.57
CA THR A 323 -12.69 -28.94 6.95
C THR A 323 -12.47 -28.67 5.47
N GLN A 324 -11.28 -28.94 4.92
CA GLN A 324 -10.90 -28.56 3.54
C GLN A 324 -10.14 -29.68 2.80
N GLY A 325 -10.11 -30.88 3.37
CA GLY A 325 -9.32 -32.01 2.90
C GLY A 325 -7.94 -32.07 3.54
N GLN A 326 -7.29 -33.20 3.34
CA GLN A 326 -5.92 -33.46 3.77
C GLN A 326 -4.99 -33.59 2.58
N TYR A 327 -3.73 -33.21 2.78
CA TYR A 327 -2.68 -33.45 1.81
C TYR A 327 -1.36 -33.78 2.51
N SER A 328 -0.49 -34.54 1.84
CA SER A 328 0.79 -34.94 2.44
C SER A 328 1.79 -33.79 2.39
N LEU A 329 2.52 -33.58 3.48
CA LEU A 329 3.63 -32.63 3.55
C LEU A 329 4.86 -33.28 4.23
N GLY A 330 5.46 -34.25 3.54
CA GLY A 330 6.66 -34.94 4.02
C GLY A 330 6.49 -35.57 5.41
N PRO A 331 7.46 -35.39 6.34
CA PRO A 331 7.41 -35.93 7.70
C PRO A 331 6.19 -35.51 8.52
N ALA A 332 5.54 -34.38 8.20
CA ALA A 332 4.32 -33.98 8.87
C ALA A 332 3.13 -34.92 8.56
N GLY A 333 3.27 -35.81 7.58
CA GLY A 333 2.23 -36.75 7.17
C GLY A 333 1.08 -36.05 6.47
N MET A 334 -0.14 -36.55 6.69
CA MET A 334 -1.37 -35.91 6.21
C MET A 334 -1.73 -34.72 7.10
N VAL A 335 -1.70 -33.52 6.54
CA VAL A 335 -2.04 -32.29 7.24
C VAL A 335 -3.38 -31.75 6.77
N ASN A 336 -4.19 -31.21 7.69
CA ASN A 336 -5.47 -30.60 7.34
C ASN A 336 -5.21 -29.27 6.64
N LEU A 337 -5.76 -29.13 5.44
CA LEU A 337 -5.64 -27.90 4.67
C LEU A 337 -6.48 -26.80 5.31
N ILE A 338 -5.98 -25.57 5.25
CA ILE A 338 -6.68 -24.39 5.75
C ILE A 338 -7.37 -23.64 4.61
N ARG A 339 -8.42 -22.91 4.98
CA ARG A 339 -9.17 -22.05 4.06
C ARG A 339 -8.52 -20.67 3.95
N ARG A 340 -8.18 -20.23 2.74
CA ARG A 340 -7.83 -18.83 2.41
C ARG A 340 -8.45 -18.43 1.08
N THR A 341 -9.00 -17.23 1.01
CA THR A 341 -9.74 -16.73 -0.17
C THR A 341 -9.10 -15.47 -0.72
N ARG A 342 -9.24 -15.24 -2.03
CA ARG A 342 -8.65 -14.07 -2.69
C ARG A 342 -9.62 -12.88 -2.66
N MET A 343 -9.07 -11.68 -2.84
CA MET A 343 -9.85 -10.44 -2.99
C MET A 343 -10.45 -10.36 -4.41
N LYS A 344 -11.69 -9.88 -4.54
CA LYS A 344 -12.34 -9.64 -5.85
C LYS A 344 -11.54 -8.71 -6.78
N GLN A 345 -10.82 -7.77 -6.19
CA GLN A 345 -10.03 -6.75 -6.90
C GLN A 345 -8.59 -7.21 -7.20
N SER A 346 -8.29 -8.52 -7.11
CA SER A 346 -6.94 -9.01 -7.46
C SER A 346 -6.78 -9.05 -8.98
N LYS A 347 -5.54 -8.86 -9.47
CA LYS A 347 -5.24 -9.12 -10.90
C LYS A 347 -5.61 -10.58 -11.24
N PRO A 348 -6.10 -10.90 -12.45
CA PRO A 348 -6.66 -12.22 -12.76
C PRO A 348 -5.72 -13.40 -12.48
N ASP A 349 -4.42 -13.20 -12.64
CA ASP A 349 -3.32 -14.15 -12.47
C ASP A 349 -2.73 -14.18 -11.04
N VAL A 350 -3.05 -13.17 -10.22
CA VAL A 350 -2.53 -13.03 -8.86
C VAL A 350 -3.63 -13.25 -7.83
N ALA A 351 -3.46 -14.21 -6.93
CA ALA A 351 -4.32 -14.33 -5.78
C ALA A 351 -3.77 -13.47 -4.63
N ASN A 352 -4.45 -12.37 -4.31
CA ASN A 352 -4.18 -11.58 -3.11
C ASN A 352 -5.12 -12.01 -1.97
N ILE A 353 -4.57 -12.61 -0.91
CA ILE A 353 -5.34 -13.09 0.25
C ILE A 353 -5.41 -12.07 1.40
N LYS A 354 -4.74 -10.90 1.28
CA LYS A 354 -4.65 -9.79 2.25
C LYS A 354 -3.93 -10.11 3.57
N ALA A 355 -4.18 -11.27 4.15
CA ALA A 355 -3.50 -11.75 5.35
C ALA A 355 -3.44 -13.28 5.34
N LEU A 356 -2.27 -13.81 5.68
CA LEU A 356 -2.06 -15.24 5.85
C LEU A 356 -2.15 -15.63 7.32
N ALA A 357 -1.42 -14.92 8.19
CA ALA A 357 -1.32 -15.22 9.61
C ALA A 357 -2.47 -14.59 10.42
N GLY A 358 -3.02 -15.37 11.34
CA GLY A 358 -3.92 -14.89 12.38
C GLY A 358 -3.17 -14.10 13.46
N SER A 359 -3.90 -13.38 14.32
CA SER A 359 -3.33 -12.60 15.43
C SER A 359 -2.56 -13.44 16.44
N THR A 360 -2.90 -14.72 16.59
CA THR A 360 -2.28 -15.63 17.57
C THR A 360 -1.21 -16.55 16.98
N ASP A 361 -1.01 -16.54 15.66
CA ASP A 361 -0.14 -17.49 14.97
C ASP A 361 1.34 -17.32 15.33
N ARG A 362 1.74 -16.15 15.86
CA ARG A 362 3.10 -15.93 16.40
C ARG A 362 3.43 -16.90 17.54
N GLY A 363 2.41 -17.42 18.23
CA GLY A 363 2.55 -18.41 19.29
C GLY A 363 2.22 -19.83 18.83
N ALA A 364 2.20 -20.11 17.53
CA ALA A 364 1.67 -21.37 17.00
C ALA A 364 2.48 -22.61 17.36
N ASP A 365 3.76 -22.43 17.67
CA ASP A 365 4.68 -23.43 18.21
C ASP A 365 4.66 -23.50 19.73
N LEU A 366 3.89 -22.66 20.43
CA LEU A 366 3.77 -22.67 21.89
C LEU A 366 2.59 -23.54 22.33
N GLY A 367 2.74 -24.22 23.46
CA GLY A 367 1.67 -25.02 24.05
C GLY A 367 0.60 -24.18 24.77
N PRO A 368 -0.60 -24.74 25.01
CA PRO A 368 -1.70 -24.03 25.69
C PRO A 368 -1.29 -23.42 27.04
N GLN A 369 -0.42 -24.09 27.79
CA GLN A 369 0.08 -23.61 29.09
C GLN A 369 0.89 -22.32 29.00
N SER A 370 1.64 -22.12 27.91
CA SER A 370 2.41 -20.89 27.69
C SER A 370 1.49 -19.73 27.34
N LEU A 371 0.51 -19.98 26.46
CA LEU A 371 -0.44 -18.95 25.99
C LEU A 371 -1.46 -18.55 27.07
N ALA A 372 -1.81 -19.46 27.98
CA ALA A 372 -2.72 -19.18 29.10
C ALA A 372 -2.23 -18.02 30.00
N GLN A 373 -0.94 -17.67 29.95
CA GLN A 373 -0.37 -16.56 30.71
C GLN A 373 -0.78 -15.18 30.21
N LEU A 374 -1.32 -15.07 28.98
CA LEU A 374 -1.61 -13.78 28.33
C LEU A 374 -3.11 -13.39 28.35
N GLY A 375 -3.96 -14.20 29.00
CA GLY A 375 -5.41 -13.98 29.03
C GLY A 375 -6.16 -14.50 27.79
N PRO A 376 -7.48 -14.28 27.69
CA PRO A 376 -8.36 -14.98 26.74
C PRO A 376 -8.22 -14.55 25.27
N GLN A 377 -7.60 -13.41 24.97
CA GLN A 377 -7.39 -12.92 23.60
C GLN A 377 -6.13 -12.06 23.50
N PRO A 378 -4.93 -12.67 23.50
CA PRO A 378 -3.69 -11.91 23.38
C PRO A 378 -3.53 -11.29 22.00
N SER A 379 -2.98 -10.07 21.97
CA SER A 379 -2.55 -9.40 20.74
C SER A 379 -1.24 -10.01 20.21
N ASP A 380 -0.88 -9.70 18.96
CA ASP A 380 0.41 -10.12 18.38
C ASP A 380 1.60 -9.58 19.19
N ALA A 381 1.47 -8.38 19.76
CA ALA A 381 2.47 -7.74 20.61
C ALA A 381 2.63 -8.47 21.96
N ASP A 382 1.52 -8.89 22.58
CA ASP A 382 1.55 -9.67 23.82
C ASP A 382 2.30 -11.00 23.63
N ILE A 383 2.07 -11.65 22.48
CA ILE A 383 2.72 -12.91 22.13
C ILE A 383 4.21 -12.68 21.79
N LEU A 384 4.54 -11.58 21.12
CA LEU A 384 5.94 -11.20 20.88
C LEU A 384 6.69 -11.01 22.21
N ALA A 385 6.12 -10.27 23.14
CA ALA A 385 6.69 -10.06 24.47
C ALA A 385 6.82 -11.39 25.26
N LEU A 386 5.85 -12.30 25.15
CA LEU A 386 5.97 -13.63 25.74
C LEU A 386 7.15 -14.41 25.16
N ARG A 387 7.28 -14.45 23.82
CA ARG A 387 8.37 -15.15 23.13
C ARG A 387 9.74 -14.65 23.56
N GLU A 388 9.89 -13.34 23.74
CA GLU A 388 11.12 -12.75 24.26
C GLU A 388 11.41 -13.23 25.68
N ARG A 389 10.41 -13.14 26.57
CA ARG A 389 10.53 -13.57 27.97
C ARG A 389 10.95 -15.03 28.12
N ILE A 390 10.45 -15.91 27.24
CA ILE A 390 10.78 -17.34 27.26
C ILE A 390 11.90 -17.73 26.28
N SER A 391 12.50 -16.75 25.60
CA SER A 391 13.55 -16.98 24.59
C SER A 391 13.17 -17.99 23.50
N ALA A 392 11.92 -17.97 23.03
CA ALA A 392 11.40 -18.92 22.02
C ALA A 392 11.99 -18.73 20.61
N GLY A 393 12.80 -17.70 20.38
CA GLY A 393 13.46 -17.45 19.11
C GLY A 393 12.52 -17.20 17.93
N PRO A 394 13.06 -17.20 16.70
CA PRO A 394 12.28 -17.00 15.48
C PRO A 394 11.40 -18.21 15.13
N LEU A 395 10.30 -17.93 14.41
CA LEU A 395 9.34 -18.94 13.97
C LEU A 395 9.09 -18.83 12.47
N LEU A 396 9.20 -19.96 11.77
CA LEU A 396 8.76 -20.13 10.39
C LEU A 396 7.47 -20.96 10.38
N ALA A 397 6.38 -20.39 9.87
CA ALA A 397 5.09 -21.07 9.78
C ALA A 397 4.75 -21.39 8.31
N LEU A 398 4.50 -22.66 8.03
CA LEU A 398 4.03 -23.17 6.75
C LEU A 398 2.51 -23.31 6.80
N TYR A 399 1.82 -22.81 5.78
CA TYR A 399 0.36 -22.77 5.70
C TYR A 399 -0.13 -23.59 4.49
N PRO A 400 -0.52 -24.85 4.69
CA PRO A 400 -1.13 -25.69 3.66
C PRO A 400 -2.53 -25.19 3.32
N ILE A 401 -2.74 -24.58 2.16
CA ILE A 401 -4.00 -23.95 1.76
C ILE A 401 -4.72 -24.80 0.70
N ALA A 402 -6.01 -25.01 0.90
CA ALA A 402 -6.84 -25.76 -0.04
C ALA A 402 -7.07 -24.98 -1.34
N LYS A 403 -6.82 -25.62 -2.50
CA LYS A 403 -7.05 -25.05 -3.83
C LYS A 403 -8.50 -24.68 -4.10
N THR A 404 -9.42 -25.41 -3.47
CA THR A 404 -10.88 -25.23 -3.54
C THR A 404 -11.45 -24.27 -2.49
N SER A 405 -10.58 -23.54 -1.76
CA SER A 405 -11.00 -22.60 -0.73
C SER A 405 -12.05 -21.61 -1.25
N SER A 406 -13.21 -21.59 -0.61
CA SER A 406 -14.35 -20.76 -1.00
C SER A 406 -14.80 -19.83 0.13
N PRO A 407 -15.25 -18.59 -0.19
CA PRO A 407 -15.71 -17.65 0.82
C PRO A 407 -16.96 -18.15 1.55
N GLY A 408 -17.10 -17.76 2.82
CA GLY A 408 -18.36 -17.91 3.54
C GLY A 408 -19.43 -16.99 2.96
N THR A 409 -20.70 -17.27 3.27
CA THR A 409 -21.87 -16.55 2.74
C THR A 409 -21.88 -15.05 3.03
N THR A 410 -21.16 -14.60 4.07
CA THR A 410 -21.08 -13.19 4.49
C THR A 410 -19.91 -12.41 3.91
N ALA A 411 -18.99 -13.05 3.18
CA ALA A 411 -17.75 -12.42 2.71
C ALA A 411 -17.89 -11.79 1.31
N THR A 412 -18.54 -10.62 1.23
CA THR A 412 -18.93 -9.94 -0.03
C THR A 412 -17.75 -9.45 -0.89
N LEU A 413 -16.59 -9.18 -0.30
CA LEU A 413 -15.38 -8.68 -0.98
C LEU A 413 -14.41 -9.80 -1.41
N ARG A 414 -14.77 -11.06 -1.19
CA ARG A 414 -13.91 -12.22 -1.43
C ARG A 414 -14.42 -13.06 -2.60
N GLU A 415 -13.49 -13.77 -3.21
CA GLU A 415 -13.71 -14.79 -4.23
C GLU A 415 -13.07 -16.11 -3.80
N PRO A 416 -13.51 -17.24 -4.40
CA PRO A 416 -12.78 -18.49 -4.27
C PRO A 416 -11.30 -18.30 -4.62
N LEU A 417 -10.42 -19.04 -3.94
CA LEU A 417 -8.99 -18.98 -4.24
C LEU A 417 -8.72 -19.37 -5.70
N GLY A 418 -9.43 -20.39 -6.19
CA GLY A 418 -9.40 -20.80 -7.59
C GLY A 418 -8.01 -21.25 -8.06
N ALA A 419 -7.19 -21.83 -7.17
CA ALA A 419 -5.85 -22.25 -7.52
C ALA A 419 -5.87 -23.56 -8.33
N VAL A 420 -4.93 -23.70 -9.26
CA VAL A 420 -4.79 -24.93 -10.07
C VAL A 420 -4.25 -26.11 -9.25
N ASP A 421 -3.57 -25.82 -8.13
CA ASP A 421 -3.14 -26.81 -7.15
C ASP A 421 -3.13 -26.25 -5.71
N HIS A 422 -2.87 -27.10 -4.72
CA HIS A 422 -2.75 -26.69 -3.33
C HIS A 422 -1.61 -25.67 -3.17
N VAL A 423 -1.83 -24.69 -2.29
CA VAL A 423 -0.90 -23.57 -2.12
C VAL A 423 -0.21 -23.72 -0.77
N LEU A 424 1.12 -23.63 -0.73
CA LEU A 424 1.87 -23.55 0.52
C LEU A 424 2.25 -22.09 0.79
N GLY A 425 1.55 -21.44 1.72
CA GLY A 425 1.91 -20.09 2.20
C GLY A 425 2.97 -20.14 3.30
N VAL A 426 3.67 -19.03 3.50
CA VAL A 426 4.73 -18.91 4.52
C VAL A 426 4.56 -17.61 5.31
N THR A 427 4.71 -17.71 6.64
CA THR A 427 4.93 -16.54 7.51
C THR A 427 6.21 -16.71 8.31
N ILE A 428 7.01 -15.65 8.38
CA ILE A 428 8.24 -15.53 9.15
C ILE A 428 7.98 -14.55 10.30
N PHE A 429 8.12 -15.03 11.54
CA PHE A 429 8.02 -14.21 12.73
C PHE A 429 9.43 -13.99 13.29
N PHE A 430 9.92 -12.77 13.15
CA PHE A 430 11.22 -12.38 13.68
C PHE A 430 11.08 -11.90 15.14
N PRO A 431 12.00 -12.30 16.03
CA PRO A 431 12.17 -11.66 17.33
C PRO A 431 12.81 -10.26 17.17
N PRO A 432 12.89 -9.45 18.22
CA PRO A 432 13.75 -8.28 18.21
C PRO A 432 15.19 -8.65 17.84
N ALA A 433 15.84 -7.78 17.08
CA ALA A 433 17.22 -7.96 16.67
C ALA A 433 18.16 -8.03 17.88
N VAL A 434 19.13 -8.94 17.81
CA VAL A 434 20.24 -9.04 18.78
C VAL A 434 21.32 -8.01 18.41
N GLY A 435 21.55 -7.78 17.12
CA GLY A 435 22.47 -6.75 16.66
C GLY A 435 21.91 -5.34 16.86
N LYS A 436 22.71 -4.43 17.43
CA LYS A 436 22.35 -3.00 17.50
C LYS A 436 22.27 -2.43 16.08
N GLY A 437 21.05 -2.16 15.61
CA GLY A 437 20.83 -1.55 14.31
C GLY A 437 20.97 -2.52 13.13
N SER A 438 20.57 -3.79 13.28
CA SER A 438 20.52 -4.75 12.17
C SER A 438 19.57 -4.29 11.08
N THR A 439 20.16 -3.63 10.08
CA THR A 439 19.49 -3.06 8.93
C THR A 439 20.30 -3.44 7.68
N ILE A 440 19.62 -3.86 6.62
CA ILE A 440 20.22 -4.29 5.36
C ILE A 440 19.97 -3.29 4.25
N THR A 441 21.02 -2.91 3.54
CA THR A 441 20.84 -2.05 2.39
C THR A 441 20.31 -2.79 1.15
N TYR A 442 19.30 -2.23 0.49
CA TYR A 442 18.85 -2.63 -0.84
C TYR A 442 18.71 -1.45 -1.82
N MET A 443 18.78 -1.73 -3.13
CA MET A 443 18.45 -0.79 -4.20
C MET A 443 17.05 -1.11 -4.74
N SER A 444 16.26 -0.06 -5.03
CA SER A 444 14.88 -0.17 -5.51
C SER A 444 14.80 -0.76 -6.93
N ALA A 445 13.59 -1.17 -7.34
CA ALA A 445 13.34 -1.88 -8.59
C ALA A 445 13.75 -1.09 -9.85
N ASP A 446 14.18 -1.83 -10.88
CA ASP A 446 14.31 -1.36 -12.25
C ASP A 446 12.91 -1.17 -12.86
N LEU A 447 12.64 0.03 -13.35
CA LEU A 447 11.32 0.48 -13.80
C LEU A 447 11.29 0.66 -15.33
N SER A 448 12.31 0.18 -16.06
CA SER A 448 12.52 0.40 -17.51
C SER A 448 11.38 -0.06 -18.44
N THR A 449 10.39 -0.80 -17.95
CA THR A 449 9.24 -1.29 -18.73
C THR A 449 8.02 -0.36 -18.70
N TYR A 450 8.07 0.72 -17.93
CA TYR A 450 7.06 1.78 -17.95
C TYR A 450 7.69 3.02 -18.60
N GLU A 451 6.94 3.78 -19.38
CA GLU A 451 7.38 5.11 -19.81
C GLU A 451 7.52 6.00 -18.57
N ILE A 452 8.73 5.98 -18.00
CA ILE A 452 9.16 6.93 -16.98
C ILE A 452 9.72 8.11 -17.75
N GLU A 453 8.91 9.13 -17.98
CA GLU A 453 9.47 10.43 -18.31
C GLU A 453 10.00 11.05 -17.01
N GLU A 454 11.33 11.19 -16.94
CA GLU A 454 12.06 11.71 -15.78
C GLU A 454 11.59 13.12 -15.45
N ALA A 455 10.71 13.23 -14.45
CA ALA A 455 10.13 14.50 -14.04
C ALA A 455 11.17 15.52 -13.53
N ASP A 456 12.40 15.11 -13.17
CA ASP A 456 13.35 15.99 -12.48
C ASP A 456 14.23 16.82 -13.43
N GLN A 457 14.62 16.32 -14.61
CA GLN A 457 15.51 17.07 -15.51
C GLN A 457 14.81 18.27 -16.16
N ASP A 458 13.53 18.14 -16.48
CA ASP A 458 12.72 19.25 -16.99
C ASP A 458 12.30 20.23 -15.87
N ILE A 459 12.21 19.77 -14.62
CA ILE A 459 11.91 20.66 -13.47
C ILE A 459 13.11 21.57 -13.16
N GLU A 460 14.34 21.07 -13.16
CA GLU A 460 15.53 21.91 -12.95
C GLU A 460 15.74 22.90 -14.10
N ALA A 461 15.51 22.48 -15.35
CA ALA A 461 15.56 23.38 -16.51
C ALA A 461 14.43 24.42 -16.50
N MET A 462 13.26 24.09 -15.94
CA MET A 462 12.16 25.04 -15.72
C MET A 462 12.43 25.99 -14.54
N ASP A 463 13.05 25.51 -13.45
CA ASP A 463 13.46 26.36 -12.31
C ASP A 463 14.52 27.39 -12.76
N GLU A 464 15.50 27.00 -13.60
CA GLU A 464 16.45 27.94 -14.21
C GLU A 464 15.77 28.95 -15.16
N ALA A 465 14.72 28.53 -15.88
CA ALA A 465 13.95 29.40 -16.75
C ALA A 465 13.04 30.37 -15.97
N ASP A 466 12.45 29.93 -14.87
CA ASP A 466 11.61 30.72 -13.96
C ASP A 466 12.45 31.74 -13.18
N GLU A 467 13.65 31.35 -12.70
CA GLU A 467 14.60 32.30 -12.09
C GLU A 467 15.10 33.35 -13.10
N ALA A 468 15.36 32.94 -14.35
CA ALA A 468 15.76 33.85 -15.42
C ALA A 468 14.62 34.82 -15.82
N ALA A 469 13.37 34.35 -15.87
CA ALA A 469 12.20 35.17 -16.19
C ALA A 469 11.87 36.16 -15.05
N ALA A 470 11.91 35.70 -13.80
CA ALA A 470 11.71 36.56 -12.64
C ALA A 470 12.82 37.62 -12.50
N ALA A 471 14.08 37.26 -12.80
CA ALA A 471 15.17 38.23 -12.85
C ALA A 471 14.98 39.25 -14.00
N ALA A 472 14.45 38.84 -15.15
CA ALA A 472 14.17 39.73 -16.27
C ALA A 472 13.02 40.72 -15.98
N GLU A 473 11.96 40.30 -15.27
CA GLU A 473 10.86 41.19 -14.84
C GLU A 473 11.31 42.19 -13.76
N VAL A 474 12.16 41.77 -12.81
CA VAL A 474 12.74 42.68 -11.81
C VAL A 474 13.68 43.70 -12.46
N THR A 475 14.44 43.30 -13.49
CA THR A 475 15.34 44.21 -14.22
C THR A 475 14.54 45.20 -15.09
N ALA A 476 13.46 44.73 -15.74
CA ALA A 476 12.58 45.57 -16.54
C ALA A 476 11.76 46.57 -15.69
N GLY A 477 11.35 46.18 -14.47
CA GLY A 477 10.64 47.05 -13.53
C GLY A 477 11.52 48.11 -12.86
N ILE A 478 12.84 47.90 -12.78
CA ILE A 478 13.80 48.90 -12.28
C ILE A 478 14.14 49.94 -13.37
N GLU A 479 14.08 49.58 -14.65
CA GLU A 479 14.30 50.54 -15.76
C GLU A 479 13.06 51.38 -16.12
N SER A 480 11.85 50.97 -15.71
CA SER A 480 10.60 51.71 -15.98
C SER A 480 10.10 52.60 -14.82
N GLY A 481 10.89 52.77 -13.76
CA GLY A 481 10.59 53.66 -12.65
C GLY A 481 10.82 55.13 -13.02
N ASP A 482 9.85 55.71 -13.72
CA ASP A 482 9.89 57.09 -14.19
C ASP A 482 9.93 58.08 -13.03
N ALA A 483 10.73 59.12 -13.24
CA ALA A 483 10.89 60.24 -12.34
C ALA A 483 9.59 61.08 -12.22
N LEU A 484 9.54 61.83 -11.12
CA LEU A 484 8.83 63.09 -10.87
C LEU A 484 7.52 63.03 -10.07
N PRO A 485 7.24 64.08 -9.25
CA PRO A 485 7.89 65.40 -9.23
C PRO A 485 9.10 65.56 -8.31
#